data_AF-A0A7V7WWP1-F1
#
_entry.id   AF-A0A7V7WWP1-F1
#
_cell.length_a   1.000
_cell.length_b   1.000
_cell.length_c   1.000
_cell.angle_alpha   90.00
_cell.angle_beta   90.00
_cell.angle_gamma   90.00
#
_symmetry.space_group_name_H-M   'P 1'
#
loop_
_entity.id
_entity.type
_entity.pdbx_description
1 polymer ?
#
loop_
_entity_poly.entity_id
_entity_poly.type
_entity_poly.pdbx_seq_one_letter_code
_entity_poly.pdbx_strand_id
1 'polypeptide(L)'
;MGRAVVRHLFSTEGEADLAALMARHPLLAFDFDGTLAPIVALPQQARVPTATLRRLRQLVQRLPVAVISGRSLADLHARLGFEPAHVVGNHGAEDASEPAGRAATLDGLRERLRGAAVELQRCGVSIEDKGASLALHYRLAADRSIARAAIERLLSPPPPQLHVFGGKMVTNVVPAGADDKAAA
;
A
#
# COMPACT_ATOMS: atom_id res chain seq x y z
N MET A 1 12.38 20.28 -29.48
CA MET A 1 11.79 19.50 -28.38
C MET A 1 11.43 20.48 -27.27
N GLY A 2 10.17 20.90 -27.19
CA GLY A 2 9.74 21.93 -26.24
C GLY A 2 9.85 21.41 -24.81
N ARG A 3 10.65 22.07 -23.98
CA ARG A 3 10.75 21.76 -22.55
C ARG A 3 9.37 22.01 -21.94
N ALA A 4 8.71 20.97 -21.42
CA ALA A 4 7.45 21.14 -20.73
C ALA A 4 7.64 22.17 -19.61
N VAL A 5 6.99 23.32 -19.75
CA VAL A 5 7.01 24.34 -18.70
C VAL A 5 6.23 23.74 -17.53
N VAL A 6 6.94 23.42 -16.44
CA VAL A 6 6.30 22.98 -15.21
C VAL A 6 5.51 24.17 -14.67
N ARG A 7 4.19 24.15 -14.88
CA ARG A 7 3.29 25.15 -14.32
C ARG A 7 3.02 24.81 -12.86
N HIS A 8 3.08 25.81 -11.99
CA HIS A 8 2.70 25.63 -10.60
C HIS A 8 1.19 25.42 -10.50
N LEU A 9 0.77 24.35 -9.82
CA LEU A 9 -0.64 23.98 -9.68
C LEU A 9 -1.50 25.11 -9.07
N PHE A 10 -0.93 25.89 -8.15
CA PHE A 10 -1.62 26.99 -7.45
C PHE A 10 -1.35 28.37 -8.07
N SER A 11 -0.90 28.40 -9.33
CA SER A 11 -0.93 29.64 -10.12
C SER A 11 -2.32 29.85 -10.70
N THR A 12 -2.67 31.07 -11.11
CA THR A 12 -3.96 31.37 -11.77
C THR A 12 -4.23 30.46 -12.97
N GLU A 13 -3.20 30.20 -13.78
CA GLU A 13 -3.27 29.30 -14.93
C GLU A 13 -3.44 27.84 -14.50
N GLY A 14 -2.70 27.41 -13.47
CA GLY A 14 -2.83 26.06 -12.90
C GLY A 14 -4.20 25.78 -12.27
N GLU A 15 -4.79 26.78 -11.61
CA GLU A 15 -6.15 26.69 -11.06
C GLU A 15 -7.19 26.60 -12.19
N ALA A 16 -7.02 27.35 -13.28
CA ALA A 16 -7.88 27.26 -14.45
C ALA A 16 -7.78 25.88 -15.13
N ASP A 17 -6.56 25.37 -15.31
CA ASP A 17 -6.31 24.02 -15.86
C ASP A 17 -6.93 22.94 -14.97
N LEU A 18 -6.79 23.06 -13.65
CA LEU A 18 -7.41 22.14 -12.67
C LEU A 18 -8.94 22.22 -12.73
N ALA A 19 -9.52 23.42 -12.78
CA ALA A 19 -10.96 23.60 -12.88
C ALA A 19 -11.52 22.96 -14.17
N ALA A 20 -10.83 23.15 -15.30
CA ALA A 20 -11.19 22.52 -16.57
C ALA A 20 -11.10 20.98 -16.50
N LEU A 21 -10.09 20.44 -15.82
CA LEU A 21 -9.99 19.00 -15.57
C LEU A 21 -11.15 18.49 -14.71
N MET A 22 -11.46 19.19 -13.61
CA MET A 22 -12.54 18.79 -12.69
C MET A 22 -13.91 18.85 -13.34
N ALA A 23 -14.15 19.78 -14.27
CA ALA A 23 -15.38 19.86 -15.06
C ALA A 23 -15.64 18.62 -15.93
N ARG A 24 -14.61 17.80 -16.21
CA ARG A 24 -14.74 16.53 -16.94
C ARG A 24 -15.16 15.35 -16.06
N HIS A 25 -15.45 15.59 -14.77
CA HIS A 25 -15.79 14.56 -13.79
C HIS A 25 -14.81 13.39 -13.71
N PRO A 26 -13.50 13.64 -13.50
CA PRO A 26 -12.50 12.58 -13.45
C PRO A 26 -12.64 11.72 -12.19
N LEU A 27 -12.17 10.47 -12.28
CA LEU A 27 -11.86 9.64 -11.11
C LEU A 27 -10.60 10.17 -10.43
N LEU A 28 -10.70 10.48 -9.13
CA LEU A 28 -9.58 10.91 -8.32
C LEU A 28 -9.03 9.74 -7.50
N ALA A 29 -7.88 9.22 -7.90
CA ALA A 29 -7.19 8.14 -7.19
C ALA A 29 -6.13 8.70 -6.23
N PHE A 30 -6.13 8.20 -4.98
CA PHE A 30 -5.17 8.60 -3.95
C PHE A 30 -4.47 7.37 -3.34
N ASP A 31 -3.16 7.50 -3.08
CA ASP A 31 -2.48 6.58 -2.16
C ASP A 31 -2.92 6.86 -0.71
N PHE A 32 -2.78 5.89 0.19
CA PHE A 32 -3.10 6.08 1.60
C PHE A 32 -1.89 6.58 2.40
N ASP A 33 -0.84 5.75 2.53
CA ASP A 33 0.31 6.04 3.39
C ASP A 33 1.24 7.08 2.77
N GLY A 34 1.45 8.18 3.48
CA GLY A 34 2.23 9.33 3.01
C GLY A 34 1.47 10.26 2.07
N THR A 35 0.19 9.99 1.80
CA THR A 35 -0.68 10.86 0.98
C THR A 35 -1.90 11.30 1.77
N LEU A 36 -2.86 10.39 2.05
CA LEU A 36 -4.04 10.73 2.87
C LEU A 36 -3.73 10.66 4.37
N ALA A 37 -2.85 9.75 4.78
CA ALA A 37 -2.35 9.62 6.14
C ALA A 37 -0.85 9.92 6.19
N PRO A 38 -0.34 10.66 7.19
CA PRO A 38 1.09 10.95 7.30
C PRO A 38 1.90 9.66 7.55
N ILE A 39 3.16 9.67 7.10
CA ILE A 39 4.11 8.58 7.39
C ILE A 39 4.44 8.59 8.88
N VAL A 40 4.19 7.48 9.57
CA VAL A 40 4.43 7.29 11.00
C VAL A 40 5.38 6.11 11.27
N ALA A 41 5.95 6.06 12.47
CA ALA A 41 6.86 4.98 12.87
C ALA A 41 6.15 3.62 12.98
N LEU A 42 4.95 3.62 13.56
CA LEU A 42 4.12 2.42 13.72
C LEU A 42 2.97 2.44 12.71
N PRO A 43 2.91 1.51 11.74
CA PRO A 43 1.86 1.48 10.73
C PRO A 43 0.45 1.48 11.31
N GLN A 44 0.25 0.92 12.52
CA GLN A 44 -1.06 0.92 13.17
C GLN A 44 -1.57 2.31 13.56
N GLN A 45 -0.68 3.31 13.66
CA GLN A 45 -1.02 4.68 14.04
C GLN A 45 -1.37 5.57 12.85
N ALA A 46 -1.16 5.12 11.61
CA ALA A 46 -1.51 5.91 10.42
C ALA A 46 -3.03 6.14 10.37
N ARG A 47 -3.45 7.41 10.45
CA ARG A 47 -4.85 7.85 10.40
C ARG A 47 -4.94 9.10 9.52
N VAL A 48 -6.05 9.24 8.81
CA VAL A 48 -6.36 10.45 8.04
C VAL A 48 -6.61 11.59 9.04
N PRO A 49 -5.90 12.73 8.94
CA PRO A 49 -6.17 13.88 9.81
C PRO A 49 -7.60 14.39 9.65
N THR A 50 -8.23 14.82 10.75
CA THR A 50 -9.63 15.27 10.76
C THR A 50 -9.92 16.38 9.74
N ALA A 51 -8.98 17.31 9.53
CA ALA A 51 -9.13 18.36 8.54
C ALA A 51 -9.19 17.82 7.11
N THR A 52 -8.33 16.85 6.77
CA THR A 52 -8.33 16.15 5.48
C THR A 52 -9.61 15.36 5.31
N LEU A 53 -10.06 14.65 6.35
CA LEU A 53 -11.26 13.83 6.31
C LEU A 53 -12.51 14.64 5.96
N ARG A 54 -12.67 15.84 6.53
CA ARG A 54 -13.79 16.73 6.19
C ARG A 54 -13.80 17.10 4.70
N ARG A 55 -12.64 17.36 4.11
CA ARG A 55 -12.51 17.68 2.68
C ARG A 55 -12.81 16.47 1.80
N LEU A 56 -12.32 15.28 2.17
CA LEU A 56 -12.60 14.05 1.44
C LEU A 56 -14.10 13.72 1.42
N ARG A 57 -14.80 13.90 2.55
CA ARG A 57 -16.25 13.73 2.63
C ARG A 57 -17.04 14.67 1.71
N GLN A 58 -16.56 15.91 1.53
CA GLN A 58 -17.14 16.84 0.56
C GLN A 58 -16.78 16.46 -0.88
N LEU A 59 -15.57 15.93 -1.11
CA LEU A 59 -15.08 15.56 -2.42
C LEU A 59 -15.83 14.37 -3.01
N VAL A 60 -16.08 13.31 -2.21
CA VAL A 60 -16.80 12.12 -2.67
C VAL A 60 -18.27 12.38 -3.06
N GLN A 61 -18.84 13.50 -2.60
CA GLN A 61 -20.18 13.93 -3.02
C GLN A 61 -20.19 14.58 -4.42
N ARG A 62 -19.03 14.94 -4.95
CA ARG A 62 -18.89 15.72 -6.19
C ARG A 62 -18.21 14.96 -7.32
N LEU A 63 -17.24 14.12 -6.96
CA LEU A 63 -16.41 13.37 -7.90
C LEU A 63 -16.21 11.94 -7.40
N PRO A 64 -16.11 10.96 -8.30
CA PRO A 64 -15.72 9.62 -7.92
C PRO A 64 -14.27 9.63 -7.38
N VAL A 65 -14.07 8.97 -6.25
CA VAL A 65 -12.77 8.84 -5.58
C VAL A 65 -12.40 7.38 -5.48
N ALA A 66 -11.14 7.06 -5.77
CA ALA A 66 -10.53 5.77 -5.50
C ALA A 66 -9.42 5.92 -4.44
N VAL A 67 -9.28 4.93 -3.57
CA VAL A 67 -8.11 4.80 -2.69
C VAL A 67 -7.36 3.53 -3.02
N ILE A 68 -6.08 3.65 -3.37
CA ILE A 68 -5.22 2.54 -3.76
C ILE A 68 -4.10 2.42 -2.74
N SER A 69 -3.94 1.26 -2.11
CA SER A 69 -2.95 1.10 -1.05
C SER A 69 -2.34 -0.30 -0.98
N GLY A 70 -1.16 -0.38 -0.37
CA GLY A 70 -0.53 -1.65 0.01
C GLY A 70 -1.08 -2.25 1.32
N ARG A 71 -2.02 -1.57 1.98
CA ARG A 71 -2.79 -2.11 3.13
C ARG A 71 -3.87 -3.07 2.65
N SER A 72 -4.28 -4.04 3.47
CA SER A 72 -5.45 -4.86 3.16
C SER A 72 -6.74 -4.02 3.12
N LEU A 73 -7.77 -4.50 2.44
CA LEU A 73 -9.08 -3.83 2.44
C LEU A 73 -9.64 -3.67 3.85
N ALA A 74 -9.53 -4.70 4.69
CA ALA A 74 -9.99 -4.64 6.08
C ALA A 74 -9.28 -3.54 6.89
N ASP A 75 -7.97 -3.38 6.71
CA ASP A 75 -7.20 -2.34 7.39
C ASP A 75 -7.51 -0.94 6.85
N LEU A 76 -7.77 -0.80 5.54
CA LEU A 76 -8.20 0.47 4.94
C LEU A 76 -9.57 0.91 5.45
N HIS A 77 -10.56 0.02 5.43
CA HIS A 77 -11.91 0.32 5.90
C HIS A 77 -11.92 0.82 7.35
N ALA A 78 -11.09 0.23 8.22
CA ALA A 78 -10.95 0.67 9.61
C ALA A 78 -10.32 2.07 9.78
N ARG A 79 -9.73 2.66 8.72
CA ARG A 79 -8.93 3.89 8.80
C ARG A 79 -9.42 5.04 7.95
N LEU A 80 -10.13 4.77 6.85
CA LEU A 80 -10.54 5.79 5.88
C LEU A 80 -11.43 6.84 6.56
N GLY A 81 -12.46 6.41 7.27
CA GLY A 81 -13.43 7.30 7.91
C GLY A 81 -14.35 8.05 6.92
N PHE A 82 -14.31 7.67 5.65
CA PHE A 82 -15.20 8.11 4.56
C PHE A 82 -15.34 6.97 3.55
N GLU A 83 -16.36 7.02 2.70
CA GLU A 83 -16.67 5.99 1.70
C GLU A 83 -16.29 6.49 0.29
N PRO A 84 -15.14 6.07 -0.27
CA PRO A 84 -14.81 6.31 -1.69
C PRO A 84 -15.64 5.41 -2.61
N ALA A 85 -15.66 5.74 -3.91
CA ALA A 85 -16.32 4.91 -4.92
C ALA A 85 -15.59 3.58 -5.14
N HIS A 86 -14.26 3.57 -4.96
CA HIS A 86 -13.42 2.38 -5.09
C HIS A 86 -12.37 2.33 -3.97
N VAL A 87 -12.10 1.13 -3.44
CA VAL A 87 -11.00 0.86 -2.52
C VAL A 87 -10.23 -0.34 -3.05
N VAL A 88 -8.93 -0.16 -3.27
CA VAL A 88 -8.03 -1.19 -3.76
C VAL A 88 -6.96 -1.45 -2.70
N GLY A 89 -6.95 -2.67 -2.17
CA GLY A 89 -6.02 -3.13 -1.14
C GLY A 89 -4.90 -4.00 -1.70
N ASN A 90 -3.92 -4.31 -0.86
CA ASN A 90 -2.81 -5.24 -1.14
C ASN A 90 -2.15 -5.01 -2.52
N HIS A 91 -1.93 -3.74 -2.89
CA HIS A 91 -1.30 -3.34 -4.16
C HIS A 91 -2.09 -3.66 -5.44
N GLY A 92 -3.41 -3.84 -5.37
CA GLY A 92 -4.21 -4.30 -6.52
C GLY A 92 -4.63 -5.75 -6.40
N ALA A 93 -4.05 -6.49 -5.44
CA ALA A 93 -4.39 -7.89 -5.23
C ALA A 93 -5.78 -8.10 -4.59
N GLU A 94 -6.37 -7.05 -4.02
CA GLU A 94 -7.74 -7.05 -3.49
C GLU A 94 -8.55 -5.87 -4.09
N ASP A 95 -9.53 -6.20 -4.91
CA ASP A 95 -10.72 -5.38 -5.15
C ASP A 95 -11.92 -6.11 -4.50
N ALA A 96 -13.03 -5.41 -4.24
CA ALA A 96 -14.25 -5.97 -3.64
C ALA A 96 -14.84 -7.18 -4.42
N SER A 97 -14.29 -7.48 -5.60
CA SER A 97 -14.69 -8.54 -6.53
C SER A 97 -13.77 -9.78 -6.59
N GLU A 98 -12.57 -9.79 -5.99
CA GLU A 98 -11.60 -10.90 -6.16
C GLU A 98 -11.27 -11.71 -4.88
N PRO A 99 -11.05 -13.05 -5.00
CA PRO A 99 -11.49 -14.01 -4.00
C PRO A 99 -10.33 -14.62 -3.18
N ALA A 100 -10.71 -15.28 -2.08
CA ALA A 100 -9.91 -16.03 -1.11
C ALA A 100 -8.78 -16.97 -1.64
N GLY A 101 -8.73 -17.26 -2.94
CA GLY A 101 -7.73 -18.14 -3.56
C GLY A 101 -6.29 -17.61 -3.51
N ARG A 102 -6.08 -16.28 -3.62
CA ARG A 102 -4.74 -15.66 -3.52
C ARG A 102 -4.15 -15.79 -2.12
N ALA A 103 -4.98 -15.77 -1.09
CA ALA A 103 -4.53 -15.95 0.29
C ALA A 103 -3.97 -17.36 0.52
N ALA A 104 -4.61 -18.40 -0.02
CA ALA A 104 -4.18 -19.79 0.16
C ALA A 104 -2.79 -20.08 -0.44
N THR A 105 -2.41 -19.39 -1.52
CA THR A 105 -1.07 -19.52 -2.13
C THR A 105 0.08 -19.17 -1.15
N LEU A 106 -0.20 -18.38 -0.12
CA LEU A 106 0.78 -17.95 0.88
C LEU A 106 0.88 -18.92 2.08
N ASP A 107 0.03 -19.94 2.19
CA ASP A 107 -0.05 -20.77 3.41
C ASP A 107 1.26 -21.49 3.73
N GLY A 108 1.93 -22.06 2.72
CA GLY A 108 3.24 -22.67 2.92
C GLY A 108 4.31 -21.68 3.40
N LEU A 109 4.24 -20.42 2.96
CA LEU A 109 5.13 -19.37 3.46
C LEU A 109 4.74 -18.93 4.86
N ARG A 110 3.44 -18.86 5.19
CA ARG A 110 2.98 -18.57 6.57
C ARG A 110 3.54 -19.58 7.56
N GLU A 111 3.46 -20.87 7.25
CA GLU A 111 4.00 -21.92 8.11
C GLU A 111 5.51 -21.77 8.30
N ARG A 112 6.24 -21.54 7.21
CA ARG A 112 7.68 -21.31 7.25
C ARG A 112 8.06 -20.08 8.09
N LEU A 113 7.29 -18.99 7.96
CA LEU A 113 7.47 -17.77 8.75
C LEU A 113 7.15 -17.97 10.23
N ARG A 114 6.10 -18.74 10.57
CA ARG A 114 5.80 -19.11 11.96
C ARG A 114 6.97 -19.88 12.58
N GLY A 115 7.56 -20.82 11.84
CA GLY A 115 8.74 -21.57 12.27
C GLY A 115 9.99 -20.69 12.51
N ALA A 116 10.14 -19.60 11.74
CA ALA A 116 11.27 -18.67 11.84
C ALA A 116 11.01 -17.41 12.69
N ALA A 117 9.80 -17.26 13.27
CA ALA A 117 9.35 -16.01 13.88
C ALA A 117 10.28 -15.51 14.98
N VAL A 118 10.79 -16.41 15.83
CA VAL A 118 11.70 -16.07 16.93
C VAL A 118 13.05 -15.56 16.42
N GLU A 119 13.62 -16.20 15.39
CA GLU A 119 14.88 -15.76 14.77
C GLU A 119 14.71 -14.39 14.10
N LEU A 120 13.65 -14.23 13.31
CA LEU A 120 13.32 -12.97 12.65
C LEU A 120 13.13 -11.83 13.66
N GLN A 121 12.40 -12.07 14.76
CA GLN A 121 12.20 -11.08 15.80
C GLN A 121 13.51 -10.68 16.48
N ARG A 122 14.43 -11.62 16.72
CA ARG A 122 15.77 -11.32 17.27
C ARG A 122 16.60 -10.43 16.34
N CYS A 123 16.43 -10.59 15.03
CA CYS A 123 17.02 -9.69 14.04
C CYS A 123 16.26 -8.35 13.89
N GLY A 124 15.19 -8.12 14.65
CA GLY A 124 14.37 -6.92 14.56
C GLY A 124 13.43 -6.88 13.35
N VAL A 125 13.10 -8.04 12.79
CA VAL A 125 12.11 -8.18 11.71
C VAL A 125 10.73 -8.44 12.32
N SER A 126 9.73 -7.65 11.91
CA SER A 126 8.33 -7.90 12.21
C SER A 126 7.59 -8.38 10.97
N ILE A 127 6.78 -9.43 11.13
CA ILE A 127 5.94 -9.99 10.06
C ILE A 127 4.54 -9.37 10.16
N GLU A 128 4.03 -8.88 9.05
CA GLU A 128 2.66 -8.42 8.89
C GLU A 128 1.95 -9.32 7.86
N ASP A 129 0.89 -10.01 8.30
CA ASP A 129 0.03 -10.80 7.44
C ASP A 129 -1.22 -10.01 7.07
N LYS A 130 -1.38 -9.77 5.77
CA LYS A 130 -2.46 -8.98 5.20
C LYS A 130 -3.50 -9.83 4.47
N GLY A 131 -3.46 -11.15 4.63
CA GLY A 131 -4.35 -12.08 3.94
C GLY A 131 -3.87 -12.40 2.52
N ALA A 132 -3.94 -11.44 1.59
CA ALA A 132 -3.47 -11.65 0.21
C ALA A 132 -1.98 -11.32 0.00
N SER A 133 -1.29 -10.80 1.02
CA SER A 133 0.15 -10.53 0.98
C SER A 133 0.80 -10.66 2.36
N LEU A 134 2.12 -10.82 2.38
CA LEU A 134 2.94 -10.83 3.58
C LEU A 134 3.99 -9.72 3.46
N ALA A 135 4.23 -8.97 4.54
CA ALA A 135 5.25 -7.94 4.60
C ALA A 135 6.21 -8.20 5.78
N LEU A 136 7.51 -8.24 5.49
CA LEU A 136 8.57 -8.36 6.49
C LEU A 136 9.23 -6.99 6.66
N HIS A 137 8.90 -6.31 7.75
CA HIS A 137 9.42 -4.98 8.05
C HIS A 137 10.69 -5.08 8.90
N TYR A 138 11.71 -4.32 8.53
CA TYR A 138 13.00 -4.29 9.25
C TYR A 138 13.47 -2.85 9.53
N ARG A 139 12.54 -1.88 9.50
CA ARG A 139 12.84 -0.47 9.79
C ARG A 139 13.40 -0.26 11.20
N LEU A 140 12.85 -0.99 12.17
CA LEU A 140 13.17 -0.91 13.59
C LEU A 140 14.30 -1.89 14.00
N ALA A 141 14.87 -2.65 13.06
CA ALA A 141 16.00 -3.50 13.34
C ALA A 141 17.22 -2.67 13.76
N ALA A 142 17.92 -3.13 14.81
CA ALA A 142 19.17 -2.51 15.27
C ALA A 142 20.25 -2.58 14.17
N ASP A 143 20.33 -3.71 13.47
CA ASP A 143 21.14 -3.88 12.28
C ASP A 143 20.27 -4.31 11.10
N ARG A 144 20.05 -3.37 10.17
CA ARG A 144 19.21 -3.57 8.98
C ARG A 144 19.84 -4.54 7.98
N SER A 145 21.17 -4.67 7.98
CA SER A 145 21.87 -5.58 7.06
C SER A 145 21.66 -7.02 7.49
N ILE A 146 21.76 -7.30 8.80
CA ILE A 146 21.49 -8.62 9.38
C ILE A 146 20.02 -8.99 9.19
N ALA A 147 19.11 -8.06 9.46
CA ALA A 147 17.67 -8.27 9.27
C ALA A 147 17.32 -8.62 7.82
N ARG A 148 17.87 -7.86 6.87
CA ARG A 148 17.67 -8.12 5.44
C ARG A 148 18.24 -9.48 5.01
N ALA A 149 19.45 -9.82 5.46
CA ALA A 149 20.07 -11.12 5.15
C ALA A 149 19.27 -12.30 5.72
N ALA A 150 18.68 -12.15 6.92
CA ALA A 150 17.80 -13.16 7.50
C ALA A 150 16.53 -13.37 6.64
N ILE A 151 15.92 -12.29 6.16
CA ILE A 151 14.76 -12.34 5.25
C ILE A 151 15.15 -13.02 3.94
N GLU A 152 16.26 -12.62 3.31
CA GLU A 152 16.73 -13.17 2.04
C GLU A 152 17.03 -14.68 2.15
N ARG A 153 17.69 -15.11 3.23
CA ARG A 153 17.94 -16.54 3.52
C ARG A 153 16.65 -17.33 3.69
N LEU A 154 15.63 -16.75 4.34
CA LEU A 154 14.33 -17.39 4.50
C LEU A 154 13.54 -17.46 3.20
N LEU A 155 13.71 -16.50 2.29
CA LEU A 155 12.95 -16.43 1.05
C LEU A 155 13.68 -17.06 -0.15
N SER A 156 14.90 -17.56 0.01
CA SER A 156 15.71 -18.12 -1.08
C SER A 156 15.70 -19.67 -1.10
N PRO A 157 15.52 -20.30 -2.28
CA PRO A 157 14.91 -19.70 -3.48
C PRO A 157 13.42 -19.40 -3.22
N PRO A 158 12.86 -18.33 -3.83
CA PRO A 158 11.44 -18.05 -3.67
C PRO A 158 10.62 -19.14 -4.38
N PRO A 159 9.53 -19.64 -3.77
CA PRO A 159 8.61 -20.53 -4.47
C PRO A 159 8.14 -19.91 -5.78
N PRO A 160 8.03 -20.67 -6.88
CA PRO A 160 7.73 -20.12 -8.21
C PRO A 160 6.35 -19.45 -8.28
N GLN A 161 5.43 -19.87 -7.42
CA GLN A 161 4.10 -19.27 -7.27
C GLN A 161 4.07 -17.95 -6.48
N LEU A 162 5.22 -17.45 -6.00
CA LEU A 162 5.32 -16.22 -5.21
C LEU A 162 6.23 -15.20 -5.90
N HIS A 163 5.82 -13.94 -5.82
CA HIS A 163 6.63 -12.80 -6.21
C HIS A 163 7.12 -12.06 -4.96
N VAL A 164 8.43 -11.78 -4.90
CA VAL A 164 9.09 -11.09 -3.79
C VAL A 164 9.66 -9.78 -4.30
N PHE A 165 9.34 -8.67 -3.64
CA PHE A 165 9.84 -7.36 -4.02
C PHE A 165 10.13 -6.47 -2.80
N GLY A 166 11.05 -5.54 -2.98
CA GLY A 166 11.47 -4.61 -1.93
C GLY A 166 10.61 -3.34 -1.86
N GLY A 167 10.55 -2.76 -0.67
CA GLY A 167 10.07 -1.41 -0.42
C GLY A 167 10.97 -0.66 0.55
N LYS A 168 10.51 0.49 1.07
CA LYS A 168 11.26 1.30 2.04
C LYS A 168 11.38 0.58 3.40
N MET A 169 12.44 -0.20 3.55
CA MET A 169 12.76 -1.02 4.74
C MET A 169 11.72 -2.11 5.03
N VAL A 170 11.22 -2.71 3.95
CA VAL A 170 10.24 -3.81 3.96
C VAL A 170 10.51 -4.74 2.77
N THR A 171 10.29 -6.03 2.95
CA THR A 171 10.22 -7.02 1.87
C THR A 171 8.79 -7.53 1.79
N ASN A 172 8.15 -7.39 0.63
CA ASN A 172 6.79 -7.85 0.40
C ASN A 172 6.82 -9.18 -0.36
N VAL A 173 5.87 -10.05 -0.05
CA VAL A 173 5.62 -11.30 -0.75
C VAL A 173 4.15 -11.38 -1.11
N VAL A 174 3.88 -11.63 -2.39
CA VAL A 174 2.55 -11.76 -2.98
C VAL A 174 2.50 -13.02 -3.86
N PRO A 175 1.31 -13.55 -4.18
CA PRO A 175 1.18 -14.56 -5.23
C PRO A 175 1.72 -14.06 -6.57
N ALA A 176 2.32 -14.95 -7.36
CA ALA A 176 2.80 -14.61 -8.71
C ALA A 176 1.62 -14.16 -9.60
N GLY A 177 1.83 -13.11 -10.39
CA GLY A 177 0.79 -12.51 -11.23
C GLY A 177 -0.15 -11.55 -10.51
N ALA A 178 0.07 -11.25 -9.22
CA ALA A 178 -0.55 -10.09 -8.58
C ALA A 178 0.11 -8.80 -9.08
N ASP A 179 -0.70 -7.81 -9.44
CA ASP A 179 -0.26 -6.52 -9.95
C ASP A 179 0.54 -5.71 -8.90
N ASP A 180 1.41 -4.81 -9.37
CA ASP A 180 2.04 -3.79 -8.54
C ASP A 180 1.22 -2.49 -8.54
N LYS A 181 1.56 -1.53 -7.67
CA LYS A 181 0.83 -0.24 -7.56
C LYS A 181 0.66 0.51 -8.90
N ALA A 182 1.50 0.22 -9.90
CA ALA A 182 1.49 0.95 -11.17
C ALA A 182 0.59 0.30 -12.23
N ALA A 183 0.12 -0.93 -12.00
CA ALA A 183 -0.75 -1.66 -12.94
C ALA A 183 -2.25 -1.63 -12.57
N ALA A 184 -2.60 -1.16 -11.37
CA ALA A 184 -3.98 -1.01 -10.89
C ALA A 184 -4.59 0.38 -11.18
#